data_AF-A0A815UYS5-F1
#
_entry.id   AF-A0A815UYS5-F1
#
_cell.length_a   1.000
_cell.length_b   1.000
_cell.length_c   1.000
_cell.angle_alpha   90.00
_cell.angle_beta   90.00
_cell.angle_gamma   90.00
#
_symmetry.space_group_name_H-M   'P 1'
#
loop_
_entity.id
_entity.type
_entity.pdbx_description
1 polymer ?
#
loop_
_entity_poly.entity_id
_entity_poly.type
_entity_poly.pdbx_seq_one_letter_code
_entity_poly.pdbx_strand_id
1 'polypeptide(L)'
;MMNIAKEIFTSLSDRPKNLSNLQWLHYDDEGSIIFEKIVLQDEYYIARAERRIFELNSDDIIVKAAGNEKNCLRIVELGSGTATKTCILLRTALKYQGGPINYLPIDVSTAALDEAQSSLKYLVPDVCVMTQVKNYATDDFILPSFDGCTLVIYIGASIGNSSKEEAKNILHHVYEH
;
A
#
# COMPACT_ATOMS: atom_id res chain seq x y z
N MET A 1 19.14 -7.08 4.89
CA MET A 1 18.51 -8.19 4.15
C MET A 1 18.23 -9.30 5.12
N MET A 2 16.95 -9.58 5.33
CA MET A 2 16.44 -10.64 6.18
C MET A 2 16.91 -12.01 5.66
N ASN A 3 17.37 -12.92 6.54
CA ASN A 3 17.84 -14.24 6.11
C ASN A 3 16.63 -15.20 6.04
N ILE A 4 16.03 -15.30 4.86
CA ILE A 4 14.87 -16.16 4.57
C ILE A 4 15.07 -17.58 5.08
N ALA A 5 16.26 -18.16 4.85
CA ALA A 5 16.55 -19.53 5.27
C ALA A 5 16.48 -19.69 6.80
N LYS A 6 16.95 -18.69 7.55
CA LYS A 6 16.86 -18.68 9.02
C LYS A 6 15.41 -18.60 9.48
N GLU A 7 14.60 -17.74 8.89
CA GLU A 7 13.19 -17.57 9.29
C GLU A 7 12.35 -18.79 8.96
N ILE A 8 12.54 -19.37 7.77
CA ILE A 8 11.91 -20.65 7.40
C ILE A 8 12.34 -21.74 8.38
N PHE A 9 13.63 -21.84 8.70
CA PHE A 9 14.11 -22.84 9.65
C PHE A 9 13.45 -22.70 11.03
N THR A 10 13.38 -21.47 11.57
CA THR A 10 12.69 -21.20 12.85
C THR A 10 11.21 -21.60 12.78
N SER A 11 10.51 -21.12 11.76
CA SER A 11 9.07 -21.35 11.54
C SER A 11 8.71 -22.83 11.37
N LEU A 12 9.57 -23.60 10.70
CA LEU A 12 9.41 -25.06 10.52
C LEU A 12 9.88 -25.88 11.73
N SER A 13 10.63 -25.27 12.66
CA SER A 13 11.07 -25.90 13.91
C SER A 13 10.01 -25.81 15.02
N ASP A 14 9.06 -24.88 14.92
CA ASP A 14 7.98 -24.70 15.90
C ASP A 14 7.01 -25.91 15.94
N ARG A 15 6.31 -26.05 17.08
CA ARG A 15 5.29 -27.10 17.30
C ARG A 15 4.00 -26.49 17.87
N PRO A 16 2.93 -26.38 17.06
CA PRO A 16 2.85 -26.76 15.64
C PRO A 16 3.73 -25.87 14.75
N LYS A 17 4.09 -26.37 13.55
CA LYS A 17 4.80 -25.56 12.55
C LYS A 17 3.92 -24.37 12.18
N ASN A 18 4.51 -23.19 12.09
CA ASN A 18 3.77 -21.98 11.79
C ASN A 18 4.57 -21.09 10.84
N LEU A 19 4.00 -20.74 9.70
CA LEU A 19 4.58 -19.81 8.71
C LEU A 19 3.82 -18.47 8.66
N SER A 20 2.88 -18.23 9.59
CA SER A 20 2.00 -17.05 9.55
C SER A 20 2.76 -15.72 9.63
N ASN A 21 3.90 -15.71 10.30
CA ASN A 21 4.84 -14.57 10.38
C ASN A 21 5.56 -14.29 9.06
N LEU A 22 5.48 -15.17 8.07
CA LEU A 22 6.15 -15.06 6.76
C LEU A 22 5.18 -14.76 5.62
N GLN A 23 4.08 -14.06 5.91
CA GLN A 23 3.02 -13.74 4.93
C GLN A 23 3.54 -13.07 3.65
N TRP A 24 4.62 -12.28 3.76
CA TRP A 24 5.21 -11.56 2.64
C TRP A 24 5.83 -12.51 1.59
N LEU A 25 6.16 -13.75 1.98
CA LEU A 25 6.59 -14.80 1.05
C LEU A 25 5.47 -15.29 0.13
N HIS A 26 4.20 -15.00 0.43
CA HIS A 26 3.08 -15.36 -0.44
C HIS A 26 2.94 -14.45 -1.67
N TYR A 27 3.72 -13.38 -1.74
CA TYR A 27 3.59 -12.31 -2.73
C TYR A 27 4.85 -12.17 -3.59
N ASP A 28 5.45 -13.29 -3.99
CA ASP A 28 6.29 -13.29 -5.18
C ASP A 28 5.44 -12.99 -6.44
N ASP A 29 6.08 -12.97 -7.61
CA ASP A 29 5.39 -12.59 -8.85
C ASP A 29 4.17 -13.49 -9.13
N GLU A 30 4.31 -14.80 -8.93
CA GLU A 30 3.22 -15.77 -9.14
C GLU A 30 2.13 -15.67 -8.07
N GLY A 31 2.52 -15.54 -6.81
CA GLY A 31 1.59 -15.35 -5.69
C GLY A 31 0.76 -14.07 -5.84
N SER A 32 1.37 -13.00 -6.35
CA SER A 32 0.69 -11.74 -6.68
C SER A 32 -0.35 -11.94 -7.79
N ILE A 33 -0.01 -12.65 -8.87
CA ILE A 33 -0.95 -12.99 -9.96
C ILE A 33 -2.13 -13.83 -9.44
N ILE A 34 -1.87 -14.78 -8.54
CA ILE A 34 -2.93 -15.58 -7.91
C ILE A 34 -3.83 -14.68 -7.06
N PHE A 35 -3.26 -13.76 -6.29
CA PHE A 35 -4.03 -12.83 -5.46
C PHE A 35 -4.95 -11.94 -6.31
N GLU A 36 -4.49 -11.44 -7.46
CA GLU A 36 -5.34 -10.67 -8.38
C GLU A 36 -6.53 -11.51 -8.90
N LYS A 37 -6.36 -12.82 -9.10
CA LYS A 37 -7.47 -13.73 -9.45
C LYS A 37 -8.44 -13.94 -8.27
N ILE A 38 -7.92 -14.00 -7.03
CA ILE A 38 -8.74 -14.11 -5.81
C ILE A 38 -9.62 -12.88 -5.66
N VAL A 39 -9.07 -11.68 -5.89
CA VAL A 39 -9.77 -10.39 -5.81
C VAL A 39 -11.00 -10.32 -6.73
N LEU A 40 -10.98 -11.06 -7.84
CA LEU A 40 -12.08 -11.13 -8.81
C LEU A 40 -13.18 -12.13 -8.44
N GLN A 41 -12.97 -13.01 -7.46
CA GLN A 41 -13.96 -14.02 -7.07
C GLN A 41 -15.16 -13.38 -6.35
N ASP A 42 -16.37 -13.92 -6.58
CA ASP A 42 -17.60 -13.41 -5.97
C ASP A 42 -17.59 -13.53 -4.45
N GLU A 43 -16.92 -14.53 -3.90
CA GLU A 43 -16.78 -14.75 -2.45
C GLU A 43 -15.84 -13.73 -1.79
N TYR A 44 -14.86 -13.20 -2.54
CA TYR A 44 -13.87 -12.26 -2.02
C TYR A 44 -14.37 -10.80 -2.11
N TYR A 45 -15.29 -10.44 -1.24
CA TYR A 45 -15.95 -9.13 -1.30
C TYR A 45 -15.06 -7.94 -0.90
N ILE A 46 -13.96 -8.17 -0.18
CA ILE A 46 -13.18 -7.12 0.51
C ILE A 46 -12.75 -6.02 -0.48
N ALA A 47 -12.17 -6.40 -1.62
CA ALA A 47 -11.70 -5.44 -2.61
C ALA A 47 -12.85 -4.62 -3.23
N ARG A 48 -14.01 -5.24 -3.47
CA ARG A 48 -15.20 -4.56 -4.01
C ARG A 48 -15.83 -3.61 -2.99
N ALA A 49 -15.90 -4.02 -1.73
CA ALA A 49 -16.42 -3.17 -0.66
C ALA A 49 -15.53 -1.95 -0.43
N GLU A 50 -14.22 -2.13 -0.38
CA GLU A 50 -13.27 -1.03 -0.20
C GLU A 50 -13.29 -0.06 -1.39
N ARG A 51 -13.34 -0.58 -2.62
CA ARG A 51 -13.53 0.24 -3.82
C ARG A 51 -14.77 1.12 -3.72
N ARG A 52 -15.91 0.54 -3.30
CA ARG A 52 -17.17 1.28 -3.12
C ARG A 52 -17.04 2.38 -2.06
N ILE A 53 -16.30 2.14 -0.98
CA ILE A 53 -16.03 3.16 0.03
C ILE A 53 -15.26 4.34 -0.58
N PHE A 54 -14.21 4.08 -1.37
CA PHE A 54 -13.46 5.14 -2.04
C PHE A 54 -14.30 5.89 -3.07
N GLU A 55 -15.10 5.19 -3.88
CA GLU A 55 -15.98 5.84 -4.86
C GLU A 55 -17.02 6.77 -4.20
N LEU A 56 -17.47 6.47 -2.98
CA LEU A 56 -18.46 7.27 -2.26
C LEU A 56 -17.85 8.38 -1.39
N ASN A 57 -16.61 8.23 -0.94
CA ASN A 57 -16.03 9.07 0.12
C ASN A 57 -14.70 9.73 -0.25
N SER A 58 -14.17 9.54 -1.47
CA SER A 58 -12.85 10.08 -1.84
C SER A 58 -12.76 11.60 -1.66
N ASP A 59 -13.80 12.36 -2.00
CA ASP A 59 -13.82 13.81 -1.83
C ASP A 59 -13.61 14.21 -0.35
N ASP A 60 -14.36 13.60 0.58
CA ASP A 60 -14.25 13.88 2.02
C ASP A 60 -12.88 13.45 2.59
N ILE A 61 -12.37 12.29 2.15
CA ILE A 61 -11.04 11.80 2.54
C ILE A 61 -9.96 12.81 2.13
N ILE A 62 -9.98 13.26 0.87
CA ILE A 62 -8.97 14.18 0.33
C ILE A 62 -9.09 15.56 0.99
N VAL A 63 -10.30 16.09 1.18
CA VAL A 63 -10.51 17.38 1.87
C VAL A 63 -9.93 17.35 3.28
N LYS A 64 -10.20 16.28 4.04
CA LYS A 64 -9.67 16.13 5.41
C LYS A 64 -8.16 15.95 5.42
N ALA A 65 -7.61 15.18 4.48
CA ALA A 65 -6.19 14.91 4.40
C ALA A 65 -5.37 16.14 3.98
N ALA A 66 -5.91 16.98 3.09
CA ALA A 66 -5.24 18.19 2.64
C ALA A 66 -5.26 19.32 3.70
N GLY A 67 -6.17 19.25 4.68
CA GLY A 67 -6.28 20.25 5.74
C GLY A 67 -6.79 21.61 5.24
N ASN A 68 -6.56 22.66 6.03
CA ASN A 68 -7.13 24.00 5.83
C ASN A 68 -6.26 24.97 5.02
N GLU A 69 -5.17 24.50 4.42
CA GLU A 69 -4.27 25.33 3.62
C GLU A 69 -4.07 24.71 2.23
N LYS A 70 -3.66 25.52 1.26
CA LYS A 70 -3.30 25.10 -0.12
C LYS A 70 -2.00 24.30 -0.15
N ASN A 71 -1.82 23.41 0.83
CA ASN A 71 -0.63 22.59 0.97
C ASN A 71 -0.69 21.48 -0.07
N CYS A 72 0.45 21.22 -0.70
CA CYS A 72 0.56 20.10 -1.61
C CYS A 72 0.24 18.81 -0.84
N LEU A 73 -0.54 17.93 -1.44
CA LEU A 73 -0.87 16.62 -0.89
C LEU A 73 0.04 15.57 -1.52
N ARG A 74 0.61 14.71 -0.66
CA ARG A 74 1.31 13.50 -1.05
C ARG A 74 0.56 12.30 -0.52
N ILE A 75 0.43 11.25 -1.34
CA ILE A 75 -0.16 9.97 -0.93
C ILE A 75 0.95 8.94 -0.82
N VAL A 76 1.04 8.24 0.31
CA VAL A 76 1.94 7.11 0.54
C VAL A 76 1.07 5.87 0.72
N GLU A 77 1.35 4.78 0.02
CA GLU A 77 0.58 3.52 0.15
C GLU A 77 1.48 2.37 0.59
N LEU A 78 1.06 1.68 1.65
CA LEU A 78 1.73 0.49 2.18
C LEU A 78 1.07 -0.77 1.60
N GLY A 79 1.85 -1.61 0.93
CA GLY A 79 1.34 -2.80 0.23
C GLY A 79 0.41 -2.39 -0.91
N SER A 80 0.91 -1.57 -1.84
CA SER A 80 0.09 -0.93 -2.87
C SER A 80 -0.51 -1.89 -3.90
N GLY A 81 0.10 -3.07 -4.08
CA GLY A 81 -0.19 -3.94 -5.21
C GLY A 81 -0.19 -3.15 -6.52
N THR A 82 -1.20 -3.37 -7.35
CA THR A 82 -1.40 -2.68 -8.65
C THR A 82 -1.96 -1.25 -8.54
N ALA A 83 -2.20 -0.74 -7.33
CA ALA A 83 -2.72 0.61 -7.05
C ALA A 83 -4.08 0.97 -7.72
N THR A 84 -4.84 -0.03 -8.18
CA THR A 84 -6.10 0.18 -8.92
C THR A 84 -7.18 0.91 -8.10
N LYS A 85 -7.25 0.64 -6.79
CA LYS A 85 -8.14 1.33 -5.85
C LYS A 85 -7.65 2.75 -5.57
N THR A 86 -6.34 2.91 -5.37
CA THR A 86 -5.69 4.19 -5.06
C THR A 86 -5.80 5.18 -6.20
N CYS A 87 -5.93 4.71 -7.44
CA CYS A 87 -6.26 5.55 -8.60
C CYS A 87 -7.51 6.43 -8.36
N ILE A 88 -8.51 5.97 -7.59
CA ILE A 88 -9.69 6.76 -7.24
C ILE A 88 -9.30 7.98 -6.39
N LEU A 89 -8.49 7.76 -5.34
CA LEU A 89 -8.02 8.83 -4.46
C LEU A 89 -7.09 9.80 -5.20
N LEU A 90 -6.19 9.28 -6.05
CA LEU A 90 -5.29 10.10 -6.86
C LEU A 90 -6.04 11.02 -7.82
N ARG A 91 -7.09 10.53 -8.49
CA ARG A 91 -7.96 11.35 -9.36
C ARG A 91 -8.64 12.47 -8.59
N THR A 92 -9.18 12.15 -7.41
CA THR A 92 -9.81 13.15 -6.55
C THR A 92 -8.80 14.18 -6.05
N ALA A 93 -7.61 13.74 -5.63
CA ALA A 93 -6.53 14.61 -5.16
C ALA A 93 -6.07 15.59 -6.25
N LEU A 94 -5.87 15.10 -7.48
CA LEU A 94 -5.52 15.95 -8.64
C LEU A 94 -6.58 17.03 -8.87
N LYS A 95 -7.86 16.65 -8.86
CA LYS A 95 -8.97 17.58 -9.05
C LYS A 95 -9.05 18.62 -7.93
N TYR A 96 -8.84 18.19 -6.68
CA TYR A 96 -8.89 19.08 -5.51
C TYR A 96 -7.74 20.09 -5.51
N GLN A 97 -6.51 19.64 -5.77
CA GLN A 97 -5.32 20.48 -5.74
C GLN A 97 -5.16 21.36 -7.00
N GLY A 98 -5.62 20.88 -8.16
CA GLY A 98 -5.43 21.55 -9.44
C GLY A 98 -3.99 21.53 -9.96
N GLY A 99 -3.18 20.56 -9.52
CA GLY A 99 -1.79 20.38 -9.92
C GLY A 99 -1.24 18.99 -9.58
N PRO A 100 0.04 18.71 -9.88
CA PRO A 100 0.62 17.37 -9.75
C PRO A 100 0.58 16.82 -8.32
N ILE A 101 0.31 15.52 -8.18
CA ILE A 101 0.29 14.83 -6.88
C ILE A 101 1.47 13.88 -6.78
N ASN A 102 2.17 13.90 -5.64
CA ASN A 102 3.20 12.93 -5.34
C ASN A 102 2.58 11.65 -4.79
N TYR A 103 2.94 10.51 -5.38
CA TYR A 103 2.48 9.19 -4.95
C TYR A 103 3.67 8.26 -4.69
N LEU A 104 3.74 7.71 -3.48
CA LEU A 104 4.80 6.81 -3.04
C LEU A 104 4.21 5.43 -2.72
N PRO A 105 4.10 4.53 -3.70
CA PRO A 105 3.76 3.13 -3.45
C PRO A 105 4.96 2.38 -2.86
N ILE A 106 4.70 1.64 -1.78
CA ILE A 106 5.67 0.78 -1.11
C ILE A 106 5.12 -0.65 -1.15
N ASP A 107 5.85 -1.58 -1.76
CA ASP A 107 5.42 -2.98 -1.86
C ASP A 107 6.64 -3.92 -1.87
N VAL A 108 6.44 -5.18 -1.53
CA VAL A 108 7.46 -6.23 -1.65
C VAL A 108 7.58 -6.74 -3.09
N SER A 109 6.52 -6.60 -3.89
CA SER A 109 6.46 -7.06 -5.27
C SER A 109 6.90 -5.96 -6.25
N THR A 110 8.06 -6.16 -6.87
CA THR A 110 8.54 -5.29 -7.97
C THR A 110 7.57 -5.31 -9.14
N ALA A 111 7.04 -6.48 -9.51
CA ALA A 111 6.09 -6.61 -10.62
C ALA A 111 4.81 -5.79 -10.39
N ALA A 112 4.27 -5.81 -9.16
CA ALA A 112 3.10 -5.01 -8.81
C ALA A 112 3.37 -3.50 -8.90
N LEU A 113 4.55 -3.06 -8.45
CA LEU A 113 4.97 -1.66 -8.55
C LEU A 113 5.17 -1.20 -10.01
N ASP A 114 5.76 -2.05 -10.85
CA ASP A 114 5.93 -1.77 -12.29
C ASP A 114 4.58 -1.67 -13.01
N GLU A 115 3.63 -2.55 -12.67
CA GLU A 115 2.26 -2.50 -13.18
C GLU A 115 1.52 -1.26 -12.71
N ALA A 116 1.64 -0.90 -11.42
CA ALA A 116 1.06 0.32 -10.87
C ALA A 116 1.59 1.56 -11.58
N GLN A 117 2.92 1.69 -11.74
CA GLN A 117 3.54 2.82 -12.42
C GLN A 117 3.10 2.90 -13.89
N SER A 118 3.04 1.77 -14.59
CA SER A 118 2.60 1.70 -15.99
C SER A 118 1.13 2.12 -16.13
N SER A 119 0.26 1.59 -15.26
CA SER A 119 -1.18 1.89 -15.30
C SER A 119 -1.49 3.34 -14.94
N LEU A 120 -0.85 3.86 -13.89
CA LEU A 120 -1.08 5.24 -13.43
C LEU A 120 -0.62 6.27 -14.46
N LYS A 121 0.44 6.00 -15.22
CA LYS A 121 0.89 6.87 -16.31
C LYS A 121 -0.22 7.14 -17.35
N TYR A 122 -1.10 6.16 -17.60
CA TYR A 122 -2.22 6.33 -18.53
C TYR A 122 -3.49 6.83 -17.84
N LEU A 123 -3.76 6.37 -16.61
CA LEU A 123 -5.01 6.65 -15.91
C LEU A 123 -5.03 8.00 -15.19
N VAL A 124 -3.86 8.50 -14.76
CA VAL A 124 -3.66 9.74 -13.99
C VAL A 124 -2.26 10.33 -14.30
N PRO A 125 -2.05 10.85 -15.53
CA PRO A 125 -0.72 11.23 -16.04
C PRO A 125 -0.01 12.32 -15.22
N ASP A 126 -0.75 13.12 -14.45
CA ASP A 126 -0.21 14.20 -13.61
C ASP A 126 0.23 13.72 -12.20
N VAL A 127 0.29 12.40 -11.98
CA VAL A 127 0.82 11.82 -10.74
C VAL A 127 2.31 11.52 -10.87
N CYS A 128 3.11 12.08 -9.98
CA CYS A 128 4.52 11.76 -9.83
C CYS A 128 4.68 10.52 -8.95
N VAL A 129 4.97 9.37 -9.57
CA VAL A 129 5.12 8.08 -8.87
C VAL A 129 6.59 7.86 -8.46
N MET A 130 6.83 7.55 -7.18
CA MET A 130 8.15 7.17 -6.65
C MET A 130 8.03 5.85 -5.88
N THR A 131 8.37 4.74 -6.54
CA THR A 131 8.24 3.38 -6.02
C THR A 131 9.34 3.03 -5.03
N GLN A 132 9.03 2.20 -4.03
CA GLN A 132 10.01 1.58 -3.15
C GLN A 132 9.71 0.10 -2.95
N VAL A 133 10.63 -0.76 -3.41
CA VAL A 133 10.55 -2.22 -3.18
C VAL A 133 11.05 -2.52 -1.77
N LYS A 134 10.12 -2.67 -0.82
CA LYS A 134 10.41 -2.82 0.61
C LYS A 134 9.36 -3.67 1.31
N ASN A 135 9.81 -4.47 2.27
CA ASN A 135 8.90 -5.00 3.28
C ASN A 135 8.64 -3.90 4.31
N TYR A 136 7.56 -3.14 4.15
CA TYR A 136 7.19 -2.03 5.04
C TYR A 136 7.01 -2.42 6.51
N ALA A 137 6.91 -3.72 6.83
CA ALA A 137 6.82 -4.20 8.20
C ALA A 137 8.18 -4.38 8.89
N THR A 138 9.26 -4.57 8.14
CA THR A 138 10.58 -4.92 8.68
C THR A 138 11.72 -4.05 8.17
N ASP A 139 11.56 -3.46 6.98
CA ASP A 139 12.57 -2.65 6.33
C ASP A 139 12.22 -1.16 6.47
N ASP A 140 13.25 -0.34 6.70
CA ASP A 140 13.09 1.11 6.59
C ASP A 140 12.79 1.49 5.13
N PHE A 141 11.79 2.36 4.97
CA PHE A 141 11.49 3.09 3.74
C PHE A 141 11.78 4.57 3.94
N ILE A 142 12.01 5.28 2.84
CA ILE A 142 12.39 6.69 2.87
C ILE A 142 11.18 7.52 2.49
N LEU A 143 10.75 8.44 3.36
CA LEU A 143 9.86 9.52 2.96
C LEU A 143 10.70 10.77 2.71
N PRO A 144 10.88 11.21 1.44
CA PRO A 144 11.58 12.46 1.15
C PRO A 144 10.93 13.62 1.91
N SER A 145 11.73 14.61 2.31
CA SER A 145 11.18 15.84 2.88
C SER A 145 10.13 16.43 1.93
N PHE A 146 8.99 16.78 2.49
CA PHE A 146 7.84 17.25 1.71
C PHE A 146 7.18 18.40 2.44
N ASP A 147 7.11 19.55 1.75
CA ASP A 147 6.44 20.75 2.24
C ASP A 147 4.94 20.65 1.90
N GLY A 148 4.20 19.96 2.77
CA GLY A 148 2.77 19.73 2.58
C GLY A 148 2.20 18.64 3.48
N CYS A 149 1.00 18.17 3.15
CA CYS A 149 0.31 17.12 3.91
C CYS A 149 0.62 15.74 3.34
N THR A 150 0.88 14.76 4.20
CA THR A 150 1.06 13.35 3.80
C THR A 150 -0.15 12.54 4.24
N LEU A 151 -0.84 11.94 3.27
CA LEU A 151 -1.85 10.91 3.50
C LEU A 151 -1.20 9.54 3.35
N VAL A 152 -1.03 8.82 4.45
CA VAL A 152 -0.62 7.41 4.42
C VAL A 152 -1.86 6.53 4.38
N ILE A 153 -1.96 5.66 3.38
CA ILE A 153 -3.03 4.68 3.24
C ILE A 153 -2.47 3.26 3.41
N TYR A 154 -3.19 2.45 4.19
CA TYR A 154 -2.91 1.03 4.37
C TYR A 154 -4.22 0.25 4.23
N ILE A 155 -4.43 -0.33 3.05
CA ILE A 155 -5.74 -0.75 2.56
C ILE A 155 -5.78 -2.27 2.31
N GLY A 156 -6.93 -2.79 1.90
CA GLY A 156 -7.11 -4.22 1.57
C GLY A 156 -7.23 -5.14 2.78
N ALA A 157 -7.46 -4.56 3.98
CA ALA A 157 -7.42 -5.27 5.25
C ALA A 157 -6.08 -5.97 5.55
N SER A 158 -4.99 -5.57 4.87
CA SER A 158 -3.67 -6.20 4.96
C SER A 158 -3.08 -6.17 6.38
N ILE A 159 -3.42 -5.16 7.18
CA ILE A 159 -3.04 -5.09 8.61
C ILE A 159 -3.58 -6.28 9.42
N GLY A 160 -4.69 -6.88 8.99
CA GLY A 160 -5.30 -8.04 9.63
C GLY A 160 -4.51 -9.34 9.47
N ASN A 161 -3.53 -9.36 8.56
CA ASN A 161 -2.63 -10.51 8.42
C ASN A 161 -1.53 -10.51 9.50
N SER A 162 -1.28 -9.35 10.12
CA SER A 162 -0.27 -9.18 11.17
C SER A 162 -0.82 -9.47 12.56
N SER A 163 0.04 -9.97 13.45
CA SER A 163 -0.25 -10.00 14.88
C SER A 163 -0.42 -8.58 15.44
N LYS A 164 -1.02 -8.47 16.63
CA LYS A 164 -1.26 -7.17 17.26
C LYS A 164 0.03 -6.37 17.48
N GLU A 165 1.12 -7.02 17.84
CA GLU A 165 2.40 -6.32 18.06
C GLU A 165 3.06 -5.91 16.74
N GLU A 166 2.99 -6.76 15.70
CA GLU A 166 3.45 -6.39 14.35
C GLU A 166 2.66 -5.20 13.79
N ALA A 167 1.33 -5.22 13.93
CA ALA A 167 0.47 -4.12 13.50
C ALA A 167 0.82 -2.80 14.22
N LYS A 168 1.06 -2.83 15.54
CA LYS A 168 1.53 -1.66 16.27
C LYS A 168 2.88 -1.16 15.77
N ASN A 169 3.83 -2.07 15.52
CA ASN A 169 5.16 -1.70 15.03
C ASN A 169 5.09 -1.05 13.65
N ILE A 170 4.27 -1.58 12.74
CA ILE A 170 4.01 -0.96 11.43
C ILE A 170 3.47 0.47 11.61
N LEU A 171 2.43 0.65 12.43
CA LEU A 171 1.82 1.97 12.64
C LEU A 171 2.78 2.95 13.34
N HIS A 172 3.58 2.48 14.28
CA HIS A 172 4.61 3.30 14.94
C HIS A 172 5.70 3.69 13.95
N HIS A 173 6.15 2.76 13.09
CA HIS A 173 7.13 3.06 12.07
C HIS A 173 6.63 4.17 11.14
N VAL A 174 5.37 4.09 10.71
CA VAL A 174 4.74 5.13 9.89
C VAL A 174 4.66 6.48 10.60
N TYR A 175 4.38 6.48 11.92
CA TYR A 175 4.27 7.71 12.71
C TYR A 175 5.62 8.43 12.91
N GLU A 176 6.73 7.70 12.93
CA GLU A 176 8.07 8.27 13.11
C GLU A 176 8.62 8.96 11.84
N HIS A 177 7.97 8.77 10.67
CA HIS A 177 8.31 9.46 9.42
C HIS A 177 7.39 10.65 9.14
#